data_AF-A0A409XMX1-F1
#
_entry.id   AF-A0A409XMX1-F1
#
_cell.length_a   1.000
_cell.length_b   1.000
_cell.length_c   1.000
_cell.angle_alpha   90.00
_cell.angle_beta   90.00
_cell.angle_gamma   90.00
#
_symmetry.space_group_name_H-M   'P 1'
#
loop_
_entity.id
_entity.type
_entity.pdbx_description
1 polymer ?
#
loop_
_entity_poly.entity_id
_entity_poly.type
_entity_poly.pdbx_seq_one_letter_code
_entity_poly.pdbx_strand_id
1 'polypeptide(L)'
;MTLLASSNSFNLRPLSNRMPFTLLDTLYSQILNEAFRDFIPEEKEWKDRCSILHTFLCTAERTSTSVVANLLFTSDYTDVAEKLLSNLHAVLYREDGRVLAYHKSFSDFIFAEDRSGHFWCDQAKHHRLLAESCFRSMKDGLRFNIANISSSFVLDVDNSGLADAVKENISLVLSYSCRNWSYHLSAAAPTIPDGLHDTISDFLQIRALFWIEAMNLLRLRGLCDSMLRTAHDWVMSSQDSFSLAENLSEARSFALYFSGSGASSSTPHLYISALATWPRKLEPCRGWKTHFPRIPGFTSASLGGTLLMTLNVNSGVNAVAVSPNGKQIISGSKDKSVRVWDVSTGDEL
;
A
#
# COMPACT_ATOMS: atom_id res chain seq x y z
N MET A 1 64.16 5.80 -5.41
CA MET A 1 64.43 6.73 -4.30
C MET A 1 63.73 6.18 -3.08
N THR A 2 64.52 5.49 -2.27
CA THR A 2 64.15 4.88 -0.99
C THR A 2 63.82 5.98 0.02
N LEU A 3 62.84 5.76 0.90
CA LEU A 3 62.91 6.19 2.30
C LEU A 3 61.89 5.39 3.11
N LEU A 4 62.44 4.51 3.95
CA LEU A 4 61.79 3.89 5.10
C LEU A 4 61.63 4.95 6.21
N ALA A 5 60.51 4.90 6.92
CA ALA A 5 60.45 5.37 8.31
C ALA A 5 59.51 4.46 9.10
N SER A 6 60.11 3.69 10.00
CA SER A 6 59.46 2.90 11.04
C SER A 6 59.18 3.76 12.28
N SER A 7 58.03 3.59 12.94
CA SER A 7 57.93 3.62 14.42
C SER A 7 56.56 3.19 14.95
N ASN A 8 56.54 1.98 15.52
CA ASN A 8 55.84 1.49 16.71
C ASN A 8 54.56 2.17 17.25
N SER A 9 53.48 1.38 17.18
CA SER A 9 52.54 0.98 18.26
C SER A 9 52.12 1.99 19.33
N PHE A 10 50.81 2.32 19.33
CA PHE A 10 49.97 2.23 20.53
C PHE A 10 48.56 1.76 20.14
N ASN A 11 48.17 0.62 20.69
CA ASN A 11 46.78 0.14 20.69
C ASN A 11 45.92 1.12 21.51
N LEU A 12 45.15 1.96 20.83
CA LEU A 12 43.99 2.61 21.42
C LEU A 12 42.76 1.85 20.93
N ARG A 13 42.23 0.98 21.79
CA ARG A 13 40.82 0.56 21.69
C ARG A 13 39.99 1.84 21.65
N PRO A 14 38.98 1.96 20.77
CA PRO A 14 38.03 3.05 20.91
C PRO A 14 37.32 2.84 22.24
N LEU A 15 37.56 3.74 23.19
CA LEU A 15 36.69 3.95 24.34
C LEU A 15 35.30 4.21 23.77
N SER A 16 34.32 3.45 24.27
CA SER A 16 32.92 3.60 23.95
C SER A 16 32.49 5.06 24.15
N ASN A 17 32.32 5.81 23.07
CA ASN A 17 31.58 7.06 23.08
C ASN A 17 30.11 6.72 23.32
N ARG A 18 29.73 6.50 24.58
CA ARG A 18 28.33 6.63 25.00
C ARG A 18 27.98 8.11 24.85
N MET A 19 27.28 8.45 23.76
CA MET A 19 26.67 9.76 23.62
C MET A 19 25.78 10.00 24.86
N PRO A 20 25.79 11.20 25.46
CA PRO A 20 24.91 11.49 26.56
C PRO A 20 23.47 11.42 26.05
N PHE A 21 22.65 10.56 26.65
CA PHE A 21 21.20 10.56 26.45
C PHE A 21 20.70 12.00 26.51
N THR A 22 19.96 12.44 25.48
CA THR A 22 19.37 13.78 25.52
C THR A 22 18.36 13.83 26.68
N LEU A 23 18.11 15.01 27.28
CA LEU A 23 17.05 15.17 28.31
C LEU A 23 15.71 14.57 27.83
N LEU A 24 15.46 14.66 26.52
CA LEU A 24 14.30 14.13 25.85
C LEU A 24 14.24 12.59 25.88
N ASP A 25 15.38 11.92 25.70
CA ASP A 25 15.47 10.44 25.73
C ASP A 25 15.13 9.90 27.12
N THR A 26 15.62 10.57 28.17
CA THR A 26 15.27 10.24 29.56
C THR A 26 13.78 10.41 29.80
N LEU A 27 13.17 11.51 29.32
CA LEU A 27 11.74 11.75 29.45
C LEU A 27 10.92 10.68 28.72
N TYR A 28 11.26 10.36 27.47
CA TYR A 28 10.56 9.34 26.71
C TYR A 28 10.70 7.95 27.33
N SER A 29 11.89 7.61 27.82
CA SER A 29 12.11 6.36 28.55
C SER A 29 11.25 6.27 29.80
N GLN A 30 11.13 7.36 30.58
CA GLN A 30 10.27 7.40 31.76
C GLN A 30 8.78 7.22 31.41
N ILE A 31 8.31 7.91 30.36
CA ILE A 31 6.92 7.79 29.90
C ILE A 31 6.61 6.35 29.48
N LEU A 32 7.49 5.72 28.70
CA LEU A 32 7.33 4.34 28.25
C LEU A 32 7.38 3.35 29.41
N ASN A 33 8.35 3.49 30.32
CA ASN A 33 8.47 2.62 31.49
C ASN A 33 7.23 2.70 32.39
N GLU A 34 6.68 3.90 32.60
CA GLU A 34 5.44 4.06 33.37
C GLU A 34 4.24 3.44 32.64
N ALA A 35 4.11 3.67 31.33
CA ALA A 35 3.02 3.14 30.53
C ALA A 35 3.02 1.60 30.43
N PHE A 36 4.19 0.97 30.58
CA PHE A 36 4.39 -0.47 30.48
C PHE A 36 4.76 -1.14 31.82
N ARG A 37 4.71 -0.43 32.96
CA ARG A 37 5.20 -0.90 34.27
C ARG A 37 4.64 -2.24 34.74
N ASP A 38 3.42 -2.57 34.31
CA ASP A 38 2.69 -3.78 34.71
C ASP A 38 2.97 -4.97 33.79
N PHE A 39 3.83 -4.82 32.78
CA PHE A 39 4.14 -5.84 31.78
C PHE A 39 5.61 -6.21 31.82
N ILE A 40 5.90 -7.51 31.72
CA ILE A 40 7.27 -8.02 31.73
C ILE A 40 7.83 -7.92 30.30
N PRO A 41 9.02 -7.32 30.09
CA PRO A 41 9.66 -7.26 28.79
C PRO A 41 9.76 -8.62 28.12
N GLU A 42 9.58 -8.66 26.79
CA GLU A 42 9.61 -9.86 25.95
C GLU A 42 8.46 -10.87 26.12
N GLU A 43 7.60 -10.72 27.11
CA GLU A 43 6.37 -11.51 27.20
C GLU A 43 5.33 -11.09 26.16
N LYS A 44 4.33 -11.96 25.92
CA LYS A 44 3.34 -11.77 24.88
C LYS A 44 2.62 -10.41 24.99
N GLU A 45 2.11 -10.07 26.16
CA GLU A 45 1.35 -8.82 26.35
C GLU A 45 2.23 -7.58 26.13
N TRP A 46 3.51 -7.64 26.53
CA TRP A 46 4.48 -6.59 26.23
C TRP A 46 4.72 -6.45 24.73
N LYS A 47 4.95 -7.57 24.03
CA LYS A 47 5.18 -7.61 22.58
C LYS A 47 3.99 -7.13 21.78
N ASP A 48 2.78 -7.50 22.19
CA ASP A 48 1.53 -7.06 21.56
C ASP A 48 1.38 -5.54 21.69
N ARG A 49 1.65 -4.98 22.88
CA ARG A 49 1.62 -3.52 23.11
C ARG A 49 2.73 -2.78 22.37
N CYS A 50 3.94 -3.33 22.32
CA CYS A 50 5.01 -2.76 21.50
C CYS A 50 4.62 -2.74 20.03
N SER A 51 4.03 -3.83 19.52
CA SER A 51 3.56 -3.91 18.13
C SER A 51 2.49 -2.86 17.83
N ILE A 52 1.54 -2.63 18.75
CA ILE A 52 0.54 -1.55 18.63
C ILE A 52 1.21 -0.18 18.59
N LEU A 53 2.13 0.11 19.52
CA LEU A 53 2.89 1.36 19.55
C LEU A 53 3.64 1.58 18.24
N HIS A 54 4.39 0.58 17.80
CA HIS A 54 5.15 0.62 16.55
C HIS A 54 4.23 0.87 15.35
N THR A 55 3.03 0.28 15.35
CA THR A 55 2.05 0.45 14.28
C THR A 55 1.51 1.88 14.26
N PHE A 56 1.16 2.48 15.40
CA PHE A 56 0.75 3.89 15.46
C PHE A 56 1.79 4.83 14.85
N LEU A 57 3.08 4.48 14.92
CA LEU A 57 4.17 5.27 14.39
C LEU A 57 4.52 4.95 12.93
N CYS A 58 4.10 3.78 12.42
CA CYS A 58 4.45 3.30 11.07
C CYS A 58 3.29 3.34 10.06
N THR A 59 2.04 3.61 10.49
CA THR A 59 0.93 3.71 9.53
C THR A 59 1.15 4.83 8.52
N ALA A 60 0.81 4.57 7.26
CA ALA A 60 1.01 5.51 6.14
C ALA A 60 0.21 6.81 6.31
N GLU A 61 -0.93 6.69 6.95
CA GLU A 61 -1.82 7.78 7.34
C GLU A 61 -2.20 7.61 8.80
N ARG A 62 -2.71 8.69 9.42
CA ARG A 62 -3.21 8.64 10.80
C ARG A 62 -4.49 7.81 10.85
N THR A 63 -4.51 6.79 11.70
CA THR A 63 -5.62 5.81 11.78
C THR A 63 -6.16 5.67 13.19
N SER A 64 -7.30 5.00 13.34
CA SER A 64 -7.89 4.71 14.64
C SER A 64 -7.19 3.53 15.32
N THR A 65 -7.35 3.45 16.64
CA THR A 65 -6.99 2.29 17.49
C THR A 65 -7.56 0.98 16.95
N SER A 66 -8.81 0.99 16.48
CA SER A 66 -9.48 -0.19 15.90
C SER A 66 -8.84 -0.65 14.59
N VAL A 67 -8.38 0.27 13.73
CA VAL A 67 -7.64 -0.11 12.50
C VAL A 67 -6.30 -0.72 12.86
N VAL A 68 -5.56 -0.12 13.80
CA VAL A 68 -4.28 -0.65 14.28
C VAL A 68 -4.44 -2.04 14.90
N ALA A 69 -5.44 -2.24 15.77
CA ALA A 69 -5.71 -3.54 16.36
C ALA A 69 -6.03 -4.60 15.30
N ASN A 70 -6.92 -4.28 14.35
CA ASN A 70 -7.34 -5.21 13.30
C ASN A 70 -6.26 -5.48 12.23
N LEU A 71 -5.27 -4.59 12.08
CA LEU A 71 -4.10 -4.89 11.24
C LEU A 71 -3.26 -5.99 11.88
N LEU A 72 -3.01 -5.89 13.19
CA LEU A 72 -2.10 -6.78 13.90
C LEU A 72 -2.75 -8.12 14.29
N PHE A 73 -3.97 -8.09 14.81
CA PHE A 73 -4.59 -9.21 15.51
C PHE A 73 -5.89 -9.64 14.83
N THR A 74 -6.15 -10.96 14.85
CA THR A 74 -7.43 -11.54 14.39
C THR A 74 -8.52 -11.45 15.46
N SER A 75 -8.13 -11.30 16.73
CA SER A 75 -9.04 -11.07 17.86
C SER A 75 -9.17 -9.57 18.12
N ASP A 76 -10.26 -9.16 18.76
CA ASP A 76 -10.47 -7.75 19.10
C ASP A 76 -9.49 -7.29 20.19
N TYR A 77 -8.54 -6.46 19.79
CA TYR A 77 -7.54 -5.81 20.65
C TYR A 77 -7.77 -4.29 20.74
N THR A 78 -8.95 -3.82 20.33
CA THR A 78 -9.26 -2.38 20.29
C THR A 78 -9.12 -1.75 21.68
N ASP A 79 -9.64 -2.41 22.72
CA ASP A 79 -9.53 -1.93 24.11
C ASP A 79 -8.08 -1.90 24.60
N VAL A 80 -7.24 -2.86 24.18
CA VAL A 80 -5.81 -2.88 24.50
C VAL A 80 -5.09 -1.69 23.86
N ALA A 81 -5.43 -1.38 22.61
CA ALA A 81 -4.88 -0.25 21.86
C ALA A 81 -5.35 1.10 22.43
N GLU A 82 -6.63 1.23 22.78
CA GLU A 82 -7.16 2.43 23.46
C GLU A 82 -6.51 2.63 24.83
N LYS A 83 -6.35 1.56 25.62
CA LYS A 83 -5.67 1.64 26.91
C LYS A 83 -4.21 2.06 26.76
N LEU A 84 -3.50 1.52 25.76
CA LEU A 84 -2.12 1.91 25.48
C LEU A 84 -2.04 3.39 25.07
N LEU A 85 -2.92 3.85 24.19
CA LEU A 85 -3.02 5.26 23.80
C LEU A 85 -3.25 6.16 25.02
N SER A 86 -4.16 5.78 25.91
CA SER A 86 -4.42 6.49 27.16
C SER A 86 -3.19 6.53 28.08
N ASN A 87 -2.42 5.44 28.17
CA ASN A 87 -1.21 5.40 28.98
C ASN A 87 -0.07 6.24 28.36
N LEU A 88 -0.06 6.41 27.05
CA LEU A 88 0.94 7.18 26.30
C LEU A 88 0.47 8.61 25.96
N HIS A 89 -0.52 9.14 26.67
CA HIS A 89 -1.14 10.45 26.38
C HIS A 89 -0.17 11.64 26.38
N ALA A 90 1.03 11.48 26.95
CA ALA A 90 2.07 12.52 26.99
C ALA A 90 2.82 12.65 25.65
N VAL A 91 2.77 11.62 24.80
CA VAL A 91 3.50 11.55 23.52
C VAL A 91 2.59 11.26 22.34
N LEU A 92 1.45 10.61 22.59
CA LEU A 92 0.40 10.34 21.62
C LEU A 92 -0.91 11.02 22.03
N TYR A 93 -1.73 11.40 21.05
CA TYR A 93 -3.06 11.95 21.29
C TYR A 93 -4.04 11.54 20.19
N ARG A 94 -5.33 11.79 20.45
CA ARG A 94 -6.43 11.50 19.54
C ARG A 94 -7.03 12.79 18.99
N GLU A 95 -7.17 12.86 17.68
CA GLU A 95 -7.86 13.94 16.97
C GLU A 95 -8.73 13.32 15.88
N ASP A 96 -10.02 13.66 15.85
CA ASP A 96 -11.00 13.11 14.90
C ASP A 96 -11.02 11.58 14.79
N GLY A 97 -10.83 10.89 15.92
CA GLY A 97 -10.81 9.43 15.95
C GLY A 97 -9.49 8.79 15.49
N ARG A 98 -8.48 9.59 15.16
CA ARG A 98 -7.17 9.14 14.66
C ARG A 98 -6.08 9.40 15.69
N VAL A 99 -5.05 8.56 15.68
CA VAL A 99 -3.90 8.63 16.60
C VAL A 99 -2.77 9.44 15.96
N LEU A 100 -2.19 10.35 16.74
CA LEU A 100 -1.09 11.23 16.34
C LEU A 100 -0.01 11.23 17.42
N ALA A 101 1.25 11.42 17.01
CA ALA A 101 2.33 11.75 17.91
C ALA A 101 2.48 13.28 18.01
N TYR A 102 2.70 13.82 19.21
CA TYR A 102 2.90 15.26 19.42
C TYR A 102 4.14 15.79 18.72
N HIS A 103 5.21 15.00 18.66
CA HIS A 103 6.48 15.44 18.10
C HIS A 103 7.22 14.33 17.37
N LYS A 104 7.86 14.68 16.24
CA LYS A 104 8.65 13.77 15.40
C LYS A 104 9.75 13.04 16.19
N SER A 105 10.39 13.73 17.13
CA SER A 105 11.49 13.17 17.94
C SER A 105 11.11 11.95 18.77
N PHE A 106 9.83 11.76 19.12
CA PHE A 106 9.39 10.55 19.80
C PHE A 106 9.47 9.34 18.86
N SER A 107 9.02 9.49 17.61
CA SER A 107 9.23 8.45 16.60
C SER A 107 10.71 8.19 16.33
N ASP A 108 11.52 9.25 16.23
CA ASP A 108 12.97 9.13 16.01
C ASP A 108 13.69 8.46 17.18
N PHE A 109 13.16 8.60 18.40
CA PHE A 109 13.64 7.87 19.58
C PHE A 109 13.32 6.38 19.48
N ILE A 110 12.07 6.01 19.17
CA ILE A 110 11.63 4.60 19.05
C ILE A 110 12.34 3.86 17.92
N PHE A 111 12.70 4.54 16.83
CA PHE A 111 13.38 3.91 15.69
C PHE A 111 14.90 3.78 15.86
N ALA A 112 15.47 4.31 16.95
CA ALA A 112 16.91 4.26 17.23
C ALA A 112 17.21 3.23 18.33
N GLU A 113 17.84 2.10 17.95
CA GLU A 113 18.12 0.95 18.85
C GLU A 113 18.90 1.36 20.10
N ASP A 114 19.92 2.19 19.91
CA ASP A 114 20.80 2.70 20.97
C ASP A 114 20.09 3.64 21.94
N ARG A 115 18.96 4.24 21.54
CA ARG A 115 18.20 5.20 22.34
C ARG A 115 17.03 4.55 23.07
N SER A 116 16.22 3.73 22.40
CA SER A 116 14.98 3.18 22.97
C SER A 116 15.09 1.80 23.61
N GLY A 117 16.22 1.10 23.46
CA GLY A 117 16.46 -0.21 24.09
C GLY A 117 15.34 -1.21 23.81
N HIS A 118 14.70 -1.74 24.86
CA HIS A 118 13.62 -2.75 24.74
C HIS A 118 12.35 -2.27 24.02
N PHE A 119 12.20 -0.96 23.77
CA PHE A 119 11.08 -0.40 23.01
C PHE A 119 11.40 -0.18 21.53
N TRP A 120 12.63 -0.50 21.12
CA TRP A 120 13.10 -0.26 19.75
C TRP A 120 12.24 -0.96 18.71
N CYS A 121 11.96 -0.23 17.64
CA CYS A 121 11.30 -0.74 16.45
C CYS A 121 12.29 -0.79 15.28
N ASP A 122 12.58 -2.01 14.81
CA ASP A 122 13.16 -2.20 13.49
C ASP A 122 12.10 -1.84 12.44
N GLN A 123 12.20 -0.62 11.91
CA GLN A 123 11.18 -0.05 11.05
C GLN A 123 10.96 -0.90 9.79
N ALA A 124 12.03 -1.43 9.20
CA ALA A 124 11.93 -2.25 7.99
C ALA A 124 11.20 -3.57 8.25
N LYS A 125 11.50 -4.25 9.38
CA LYS A 125 10.76 -5.46 9.80
C LYS A 125 9.31 -5.16 10.14
N HIS A 126 9.03 -4.01 10.75
CA HIS A 126 7.67 -3.64 11.11
C HIS A 126 6.83 -3.27 9.87
N HIS A 127 7.38 -2.53 8.91
CA HIS A 127 6.71 -2.29 7.62
C HIS A 127 6.45 -3.59 6.86
N ARG A 128 7.37 -4.56 6.92
CA ARG A 128 7.13 -5.90 6.40
C ARG A 128 5.89 -6.54 7.04
N LEU A 129 5.81 -6.55 8.36
CA LEU A 129 4.65 -7.08 9.09
C LEU A 129 3.35 -6.38 8.68
N LEU A 130 3.39 -5.05 8.48
CA LEU A 130 2.21 -4.29 8.03
C LEU A 130 1.84 -4.60 6.58
N ALA A 131 2.80 -4.84 5.69
CA ALA A 131 2.53 -5.27 4.32
C ALA A 131 1.84 -6.65 4.31
N GLU A 132 2.38 -7.62 5.05
CA GLU A 132 1.79 -8.96 5.22
C GLU A 132 0.38 -8.87 5.84
N SER A 133 0.19 -7.99 6.83
CA SER A 133 -1.11 -7.74 7.45
C SER A 133 -2.13 -7.16 6.48
N CYS A 134 -1.72 -6.24 5.59
CA CYS A 134 -2.59 -5.71 4.55
C CYS A 134 -3.01 -6.79 3.55
N PHE A 135 -2.07 -7.65 3.12
CA PHE A 135 -2.38 -8.77 2.24
C PHE A 135 -3.31 -9.78 2.90
N ARG A 136 -3.12 -10.09 4.19
CA ARG A 136 -4.04 -10.92 4.98
C ARG A 136 -5.45 -10.31 5.03
N SER A 137 -5.55 -9.03 5.39
CA SER A 137 -6.84 -8.32 5.43
C SER A 137 -7.55 -8.35 4.07
N MET A 138 -6.82 -8.13 2.98
CA MET A 138 -7.35 -8.22 1.62
C MET A 138 -7.75 -9.65 1.24
N LYS A 139 -6.98 -10.67 1.64
CA LYS A 139 -7.29 -12.08 1.39
C LYS A 139 -8.61 -12.50 2.04
N ASP A 140 -8.85 -12.02 3.26
CA ASP A 140 -10.03 -12.36 4.06
C ASP A 140 -11.25 -11.50 3.70
N GLY A 141 -11.04 -10.22 3.36
CA GLY A 141 -12.12 -9.26 3.15
C GLY A 141 -12.56 -9.07 1.70
N LEU A 142 -11.66 -9.17 0.72
CA LEU A 142 -12.00 -8.95 -0.68
C LEU A 142 -12.74 -10.13 -1.29
N ARG A 143 -13.84 -9.83 -1.98
CA ARG A 143 -14.67 -10.79 -2.70
C ARG A 143 -15.26 -10.16 -3.95
N PHE A 144 -15.68 -11.00 -4.89
CA PHE A 144 -16.44 -10.58 -6.07
C PHE A 144 -17.68 -9.79 -5.66
N ASN A 145 -17.92 -8.65 -6.32
CA ASN A 145 -19.09 -7.80 -6.13
C ASN A 145 -19.26 -7.41 -4.65
N ILE A 146 -18.19 -6.86 -4.05
CA ILE A 146 -18.12 -6.60 -2.61
C ILE A 146 -19.24 -5.66 -2.13
N ALA A 147 -19.66 -4.73 -2.98
CA ALA A 147 -20.75 -3.79 -2.70
C ALA A 147 -22.15 -4.29 -3.13
N ASN A 148 -22.29 -5.57 -3.52
CA ASN A 148 -23.57 -6.18 -3.93
C ASN A 148 -24.32 -5.37 -5.00
N ILE A 149 -23.61 -4.84 -6.00
CA ILE A 149 -24.19 -4.07 -7.09
C ILE A 149 -25.09 -5.01 -7.91
N SER A 150 -26.37 -4.64 -8.03
CA SER A 150 -27.42 -5.48 -8.61
C SER A 150 -27.54 -5.36 -10.13
N SER A 151 -27.01 -4.29 -10.72
CA SER A 151 -27.14 -4.01 -12.15
C SER A 151 -25.84 -3.44 -12.71
N SER A 152 -25.44 -3.93 -13.88
CA SER A 152 -24.37 -3.33 -14.69
C SER A 152 -24.87 -2.20 -15.59
N PHE A 153 -26.18 -1.98 -15.70
CA PHE A 153 -26.75 -0.94 -16.57
C PHE A 153 -26.76 0.45 -15.93
N VAL A 154 -26.55 0.52 -14.62
CA VAL A 154 -26.55 1.77 -13.85
C VAL A 154 -25.11 2.17 -13.59
N LEU A 155 -24.80 3.44 -13.82
CA LEU A 155 -23.49 3.99 -13.47
C LEU A 155 -23.35 4.07 -11.95
N ASP A 156 -22.13 3.91 -11.45
CA ASP A 156 -21.83 3.96 -10.03
C ASP A 156 -22.23 5.32 -9.41
N VAL A 157 -22.22 6.39 -10.21
CA VAL A 157 -22.62 7.74 -9.77
C VAL A 157 -24.14 7.88 -9.64
N ASP A 158 -24.91 7.08 -10.38
CA ASP A 158 -26.38 7.11 -10.39
C ASP A 158 -26.98 6.09 -9.41
N ASN A 159 -26.15 5.24 -8.80
CA ASN A 159 -26.58 4.27 -7.79
C ASN A 159 -26.55 4.90 -6.39
N SER A 160 -27.70 5.42 -5.96
CA SER A 160 -27.84 6.11 -4.66
C SER A 160 -27.48 5.27 -3.43
N GLY A 161 -27.63 3.94 -3.50
CA GLY A 161 -27.30 3.04 -2.38
C GLY A 161 -25.83 2.59 -2.35
N LEU A 162 -25.04 2.95 -3.38
CA LEU A 162 -23.69 2.43 -3.52
C LEU A 162 -22.76 2.92 -2.41
N ALA A 163 -22.85 4.19 -2.02
CA ALA A 163 -21.98 4.75 -0.98
C ALA A 163 -22.15 4.04 0.36
N ASP A 164 -23.39 3.76 0.77
CA ASP A 164 -23.70 3.03 2.00
C ASP A 164 -23.25 1.57 1.87
N ALA A 165 -23.52 0.91 0.74
CA ALA A 165 -23.08 -0.45 0.49
C ALA A 165 -21.54 -0.58 0.56
N VAL A 166 -20.79 0.39 0.01
CA VAL A 166 -19.33 0.43 0.11
C VAL A 166 -18.89 0.56 1.57
N LYS A 167 -19.50 1.46 2.35
CA LYS A 167 -19.18 1.67 3.76
C LYS A 167 -19.48 0.44 4.63
N GLU A 168 -20.56 -0.26 4.35
CA GLU A 168 -20.97 -1.48 5.07
C GLU A 168 -20.08 -2.68 4.72
N ASN A 169 -19.61 -2.78 3.47
CA ASN A 169 -18.91 -3.97 3.00
C ASN A 169 -17.38 -3.82 2.96
N ILE A 170 -16.85 -2.59 2.94
CA ILE A 170 -15.41 -2.32 2.99
C ILE A 170 -15.10 -1.69 4.36
N SER A 171 -14.68 -2.54 5.30
CA SER A 171 -14.31 -2.09 6.65
C SER A 171 -13.13 -1.11 6.62
N LEU A 172 -12.95 -0.34 7.70
CA LEU A 172 -11.86 0.64 7.80
C LEU A 172 -10.48 0.01 7.62
N VAL A 173 -10.25 -1.19 8.19
CA VAL A 173 -8.98 -1.92 8.03
C VAL A 173 -8.79 -2.44 6.60
N LEU A 174 -9.87 -2.88 5.94
CA LEU A 174 -9.79 -3.33 4.56
C LEU A 174 -9.52 -2.15 3.61
N SER A 175 -10.18 -1.02 3.82
CA SER A 175 -9.95 0.23 3.09
C SER A 175 -8.50 0.71 3.26
N TYR A 176 -7.99 0.74 4.50
CA TYR A 176 -6.59 1.05 4.77
C TYR A 176 -5.65 0.09 4.02
N SER A 177 -5.92 -1.21 4.13
CA SER A 177 -5.09 -2.25 3.52
C SER A 177 -5.04 -2.11 2.00
N CYS A 178 -6.18 -1.89 1.35
CA CYS A 178 -6.28 -1.67 -0.10
C CYS A 178 -5.45 -0.47 -0.57
N ARG A 179 -5.32 0.57 0.27
CA ARG A 179 -4.68 1.85 -0.08
C ARG A 179 -3.20 1.91 0.26
N ASN A 180 -2.75 1.17 1.27
CA ASN A 180 -1.44 1.39 1.89
C ASN A 180 -0.49 0.19 1.84
N TRP A 181 -0.92 -0.98 1.34
CA TRP A 181 -0.05 -2.17 1.26
C TRP A 181 1.27 -1.91 0.50
N SER A 182 1.22 -1.14 -0.59
CA SER A 182 2.41 -0.86 -1.42
C SER A 182 3.40 0.10 -0.74
N TYR A 183 2.91 1.02 0.11
CA TYR A 183 3.76 1.89 0.92
C TYR A 183 4.53 1.09 1.98
N HIS A 184 3.85 0.15 2.64
CA HIS A 184 4.51 -0.74 3.58
C HIS A 184 5.50 -1.67 2.88
N LEU A 185 5.15 -2.16 1.69
CA LEU A 185 6.05 -3.00 0.89
C LEU A 185 7.32 -2.25 0.48
N SER A 186 7.22 -0.99 0.02
CA SER A 186 8.42 -0.22 -0.37
C SER A 186 9.34 0.13 0.79
N ALA A 187 8.79 0.27 2.00
CA ALA A 187 9.56 0.51 3.22
C ALA A 187 10.10 -0.78 3.86
N ALA A 188 9.64 -1.95 3.42
CA ALA A 188 10.15 -3.24 3.90
C ALA A 188 11.52 -3.54 3.26
N ALA A 189 12.48 -3.98 4.08
CA ALA A 189 13.76 -4.41 3.57
C ALA A 189 13.58 -5.61 2.62
N PRO A 190 14.24 -5.61 1.44
CA PRO A 190 14.28 -6.76 0.55
C PRO A 190 15.18 -7.84 1.16
N THR A 191 14.69 -8.58 2.15
CA THR A 191 15.41 -9.72 2.75
C THR A 191 15.05 -11.01 2.03
N ILE A 192 16.06 -11.84 1.79
CA ILE A 192 15.96 -13.22 1.25
C ILE A 192 16.11 -14.18 2.43
N PRO A 193 15.39 -15.32 2.51
CA PRO A 193 14.46 -15.91 1.55
C PRO A 193 13.03 -15.96 2.09
N ASP A 194 12.10 -15.17 1.54
CA ASP A 194 10.91 -14.80 2.31
C ASP A 194 9.57 -14.91 1.56
N GLY A 195 8.57 -15.45 2.26
CA GLY A 195 7.19 -15.71 1.80
C GLY A 195 6.35 -14.49 1.39
N LEU A 196 6.94 -13.29 1.33
CA LEU A 196 6.27 -12.12 0.75
C LEU A 196 6.09 -12.28 -0.77
N HIS A 197 7.05 -12.90 -1.47
CA HIS A 197 6.89 -13.24 -2.88
C HIS A 197 5.70 -14.18 -3.10
N ASP A 198 5.56 -15.20 -2.23
CA ASP A 198 4.42 -16.12 -2.26
C ASP A 198 3.11 -15.40 -1.93
N THR A 199 3.14 -14.45 -0.98
CA THR A 199 1.99 -13.62 -0.61
C THR A 199 1.54 -12.72 -1.78
N ILE A 200 2.48 -12.09 -2.48
CA ILE A 200 2.20 -11.28 -3.68
C ILE A 200 1.67 -12.18 -4.80
N SER A 201 2.27 -13.37 -4.99
CA SER A 201 1.81 -14.35 -5.98
C SER A 201 0.37 -14.82 -5.70
N ASP A 202 0.04 -15.14 -4.44
CA ASP A 202 -1.32 -15.50 -3.99
C ASP A 202 -2.30 -14.33 -4.20
N PHE A 203 -1.89 -13.11 -3.87
CA PHE A 203 -2.67 -11.91 -4.15
C PHE A 203 -2.96 -11.74 -5.64
N LEU A 204 -1.95 -11.93 -6.50
CA LEU A 204 -2.07 -11.80 -7.96
C LEU A 204 -2.92 -12.87 -8.61
N GLN A 205 -3.26 -13.95 -7.92
CA GLN A 205 -4.39 -14.79 -8.33
C GLN A 205 -5.68 -13.96 -8.28
N ILE A 206 -6.81 -14.51 -7.84
CA ILE A 206 -8.08 -13.80 -8.00
C ILE A 206 -8.21 -12.50 -7.18
N ARG A 207 -7.40 -12.31 -6.12
CA ARG A 207 -7.55 -11.19 -5.18
C ARG A 207 -7.17 -9.83 -5.77
N ALA A 208 -6.20 -9.77 -6.67
CA ALA A 208 -5.84 -8.53 -7.37
C ALA A 208 -7.01 -7.97 -8.20
N LEU A 209 -7.82 -8.83 -8.82
CA LEU A 209 -9.01 -8.40 -9.54
C LEU A 209 -10.06 -7.80 -8.59
N PHE A 210 -10.31 -8.43 -7.44
CA PHE A 210 -11.22 -7.90 -6.42
C PHE A 210 -10.68 -6.62 -5.77
N TRP A 211 -9.36 -6.49 -5.68
CA TRP A 211 -8.72 -5.27 -5.21
C TRP A 211 -8.92 -4.11 -6.20
N ILE A 212 -8.81 -4.35 -7.52
CA ILE A 212 -9.15 -3.34 -8.54
C ILE A 212 -10.61 -2.90 -8.40
N GLU A 213 -11.53 -3.84 -8.16
CA GLU A 213 -12.95 -3.53 -7.87
C GLU A 213 -13.07 -2.59 -6.65
N ALA A 214 -12.47 -2.96 -5.52
CA ALA A 214 -12.51 -2.17 -4.30
C ALA A 214 -11.89 -0.78 -4.50
N MET A 215 -10.76 -0.67 -5.20
CA MET A 215 -10.12 0.62 -5.51
C MET A 215 -11.00 1.50 -6.41
N ASN A 216 -11.78 0.93 -7.32
CA ASN A 216 -12.76 1.68 -8.12
C ASN A 216 -13.89 2.24 -7.24
N LEU A 217 -14.45 1.39 -6.39
CA LEU A 217 -15.53 1.74 -5.46
C LEU A 217 -15.09 2.80 -4.43
N LEU A 218 -13.85 2.74 -3.97
CA LEU A 218 -13.22 3.73 -3.11
C LEU A 218 -12.86 5.03 -3.85
N ARG A 219 -13.11 5.13 -5.17
CA ARG A 219 -12.74 6.25 -6.04
C ARG A 219 -11.23 6.49 -6.13
N LEU A 220 -10.43 5.43 -5.99
CA LEU A 220 -8.97 5.45 -5.97
C LEU A 220 -8.34 4.61 -7.09
N ARG A 221 -9.10 4.28 -8.15
CA ARG A 221 -8.63 3.48 -9.31
C ARG A 221 -7.32 3.97 -9.92
N GLY A 222 -7.09 5.29 -9.93
CA GLY A 222 -5.85 5.92 -10.46
C GLY A 222 -4.58 5.57 -9.68
N LEU A 223 -4.69 5.02 -8.47
CA LEU A 223 -3.54 4.57 -7.69
C LEU A 223 -3.08 3.17 -8.09
N CYS A 224 -3.92 2.37 -8.74
CA CYS A 224 -3.67 0.94 -8.97
C CYS A 224 -2.36 0.66 -9.74
N ASP A 225 -2.09 1.38 -10.84
CA ASP A 225 -0.82 1.21 -11.59
C ASP A 225 0.39 1.50 -10.71
N SER A 226 0.37 2.62 -9.98
CA SER A 226 1.51 3.04 -9.16
C SER A 226 1.79 2.07 -8.03
N MET A 227 0.75 1.54 -7.38
CA MET A 227 0.90 0.59 -6.26
C MET A 227 1.48 -0.74 -6.74
N LEU A 228 0.97 -1.27 -7.87
CA LEU A 228 1.50 -2.48 -8.47
C LEU A 228 2.90 -2.26 -9.08
N ARG A 229 3.23 -1.05 -9.55
CA ARG A 229 4.58 -0.68 -9.99
C ARG A 229 5.57 -0.73 -8.83
N THR A 230 5.19 -0.19 -7.67
CA THR A 230 5.99 -0.29 -6.45
C THR A 230 6.30 -1.75 -6.10
N ALA A 231 5.30 -2.64 -6.19
CA ALA A 231 5.51 -4.06 -5.95
C ALA A 231 6.42 -4.71 -6.99
N HIS A 232 6.27 -4.33 -8.27
CA HIS A 232 7.13 -4.79 -9.36
C HIS A 232 8.60 -4.42 -9.09
N ASP A 233 8.85 -3.15 -8.78
CA ASP A 233 10.20 -2.64 -8.53
C ASP A 233 10.81 -3.26 -7.28
N TRP A 234 9.99 -3.48 -6.23
CA TRP A 234 10.41 -4.18 -5.03
C TRP A 234 10.80 -5.64 -5.31
N VAL A 235 9.98 -6.38 -6.08
CA VAL A 235 10.30 -7.76 -6.50
C VAL A 235 11.62 -7.76 -7.27
N MET A 236 11.76 -6.92 -8.30
CA MET A 236 12.99 -6.82 -9.09
C MET A 236 14.23 -6.45 -8.27
N SER A 237 14.07 -5.72 -7.16
CA SER A 237 15.17 -5.36 -6.26
C SER A 237 15.55 -6.43 -5.24
N SER A 238 14.62 -7.32 -4.90
CA SER A 238 14.77 -8.30 -3.81
C SER A 238 15.22 -9.67 -4.31
N GLN A 239 14.78 -10.06 -5.51
CA GLN A 239 15.14 -11.30 -6.16
C GLN A 239 14.82 -11.15 -7.67
N ASP A 240 15.63 -11.72 -8.55
CA ASP A 240 15.35 -11.71 -10.01
C ASP A 240 14.18 -12.64 -10.38
N SER A 241 13.01 -12.46 -9.75
CA SER A 241 11.77 -13.21 -10.00
C SER A 241 11.02 -12.61 -11.19
N PHE A 242 11.60 -12.82 -12.38
CA PHE A 242 11.08 -12.27 -13.63
C PHE A 242 9.61 -12.66 -13.90
N SER A 243 9.19 -13.88 -13.50
CA SER A 243 7.81 -14.32 -13.70
C SER A 243 6.81 -13.56 -12.83
N LEU A 244 7.15 -13.29 -11.56
CA LEU A 244 6.30 -12.51 -10.67
C LEU A 244 6.24 -11.04 -11.13
N ALA A 245 7.37 -10.48 -11.57
CA ALA A 245 7.43 -9.15 -12.16
C ALA A 245 6.60 -9.05 -13.45
N GLU A 246 6.61 -10.07 -14.32
CA GLU A 246 5.76 -10.11 -15.51
C GLU A 246 4.26 -10.13 -15.14
N ASN A 247 3.88 -10.94 -14.14
CA ASN A 247 2.52 -10.99 -13.63
C ASN A 247 2.06 -9.64 -13.06
N LEU A 248 2.94 -8.94 -12.33
CA LEU A 248 2.68 -7.59 -11.83
C LEU A 248 2.49 -6.60 -12.98
N SER A 249 3.34 -6.65 -14.01
CA SER A 249 3.22 -5.81 -15.20
C SER A 249 1.94 -6.08 -15.99
N GLU A 250 1.47 -7.32 -16.06
CA GLU A 250 0.19 -7.67 -16.66
C GLU A 250 -0.99 -7.12 -15.86
N ALA A 251 -0.99 -7.33 -14.53
CA ALA A 251 -2.03 -6.79 -13.65
C ALA A 251 -2.10 -5.26 -13.71
N ARG A 252 -0.95 -4.57 -13.81
CA ARG A 252 -0.86 -3.12 -14.00
C ARG A 252 -1.51 -2.67 -15.29
N SER A 253 -1.17 -3.32 -16.40
CA SER A 253 -1.69 -3.00 -17.72
C SER A 253 -3.21 -3.17 -17.75
N PHE A 254 -3.72 -4.24 -17.13
CA PHE A 254 -5.16 -4.46 -16.98
C PHE A 254 -5.84 -3.40 -16.10
N ALA A 255 -5.25 -3.06 -14.94
CA ALA A 255 -5.79 -2.04 -14.05
C ALA A 255 -5.87 -0.67 -14.73
N LEU A 256 -4.84 -0.31 -15.51
CA LEU A 256 -4.82 0.92 -16.31
C LEU A 256 -5.87 0.88 -17.41
N TYR A 257 -6.01 -0.25 -18.11
CA TYR A 257 -7.02 -0.45 -19.14
C TYR A 257 -8.46 -0.28 -18.62
N PHE A 258 -8.76 -0.88 -17.47
CA PHE A 258 -10.05 -0.70 -16.83
C PHE A 258 -10.25 0.75 -16.41
N SER A 259 -9.28 1.33 -15.69
CA SER A 259 -9.36 2.69 -15.13
C SER A 259 -9.55 3.77 -16.20
N GLY A 260 -8.89 3.61 -17.35
CA GLY A 260 -8.94 4.51 -18.50
C GLY A 260 -10.09 4.27 -19.48
N SER A 261 -11.01 3.36 -19.16
CA SER A 261 -12.15 3.05 -19.99
C SER A 261 -13.46 3.47 -19.32
N GLY A 262 -14.52 3.64 -20.12
CA GLY A 262 -15.87 3.87 -19.61
C GLY A 262 -16.40 2.75 -18.71
N ALA A 263 -15.78 1.55 -18.74
CA ALA A 263 -16.11 0.46 -17.83
C ALA A 263 -15.91 0.85 -16.36
N SER A 264 -14.96 1.74 -16.04
CA SER A 264 -14.74 2.20 -14.67
C SER A 264 -15.90 3.01 -14.09
N SER A 265 -16.80 3.52 -14.94
CA SER A 265 -17.99 4.27 -14.51
C SER A 265 -19.11 3.37 -13.97
N SER A 266 -19.06 2.05 -14.22
CA SER A 266 -19.97 1.06 -13.65
C SER A 266 -19.16 -0.17 -13.25
N THR A 267 -18.88 -0.30 -11.95
CA THR A 267 -17.94 -1.29 -11.41
C THR A 267 -18.13 -2.74 -11.91
N PRO A 268 -19.37 -3.26 -12.15
CA PRO A 268 -19.54 -4.61 -12.72
C PRO A 268 -18.87 -4.81 -14.08
N HIS A 269 -18.68 -3.75 -14.86
CA HIS A 269 -17.99 -3.79 -16.15
C HIS A 269 -16.49 -4.11 -16.03
N LEU A 270 -15.90 -4.09 -14.84
CA LEU A 270 -14.59 -4.70 -14.59
C LEU A 270 -14.56 -6.16 -15.07
N TYR A 271 -15.63 -6.90 -14.80
CA TYR A 271 -15.76 -8.32 -15.10
C TYR A 271 -16.34 -8.58 -16.48
N ILE A 272 -17.50 -7.98 -16.77
CA ILE A 272 -18.27 -8.33 -17.99
C ILE A 272 -17.78 -7.63 -19.25
N SER A 273 -17.00 -6.56 -19.11
CA SER A 273 -16.42 -5.83 -20.24
C SER A 273 -14.91 -5.87 -20.19
N ALA A 274 -14.26 -5.22 -19.22
CA ALA A 274 -12.81 -5.07 -19.22
C ALA A 274 -12.08 -6.42 -19.22
N LEU A 275 -12.43 -7.33 -18.30
CA LEU A 275 -11.83 -8.68 -18.29
C LEU A 275 -12.16 -9.47 -19.55
N ALA A 276 -13.39 -9.38 -20.07
CA ALA A 276 -13.81 -10.08 -21.28
C ALA A 276 -13.02 -9.62 -22.52
N THR A 277 -12.82 -8.31 -22.69
CA THR A 277 -12.17 -7.69 -23.85
C THR A 277 -10.67 -7.56 -23.71
N TRP A 278 -10.09 -7.84 -22.54
CA TRP A 278 -8.64 -7.79 -22.34
C TRP A 278 -7.93 -8.76 -23.32
N PRO A 279 -7.10 -8.25 -24.24
CA PRO A 279 -6.64 -9.05 -25.38
C PRO A 279 -5.48 -9.99 -25.02
N ARG A 280 -4.71 -9.67 -23.97
CA ARG A 280 -3.58 -10.49 -23.53
C ARG A 280 -4.08 -11.72 -22.77
N LYS A 281 -3.40 -12.84 -22.97
CA LYS A 281 -3.63 -14.12 -22.29
C LYS A 281 -2.43 -14.51 -21.43
N LEU A 282 -1.85 -13.52 -20.75
CA LEU A 282 -0.77 -13.74 -19.78
C LEU A 282 -1.34 -13.92 -18.38
N GLU A 283 -0.56 -14.51 -17.49
CA GLU A 283 -0.88 -14.46 -16.07
C GLU A 283 -0.72 -13.03 -15.55
N PRO A 284 -1.53 -12.61 -14.57
CA PRO A 284 -2.59 -13.40 -13.92
C PRO A 284 -3.96 -13.36 -14.63
N CYS A 285 -4.11 -12.51 -15.65
CA CYS A 285 -5.40 -12.29 -16.32
C CYS A 285 -5.98 -13.56 -16.94
N ARG A 286 -5.13 -14.44 -17.47
CA ARG A 286 -5.53 -15.77 -17.95
C ARG A 286 -6.17 -16.59 -16.84
N GLY A 287 -5.53 -16.68 -15.68
CA GLY A 287 -6.09 -17.31 -14.48
C GLY A 287 -7.44 -16.71 -14.09
N TRP A 288 -7.55 -15.38 -14.04
CA TRP A 288 -8.81 -14.70 -13.69
C TRP A 288 -9.98 -15.11 -14.58
N LYS A 289 -9.78 -15.18 -15.90
CA LYS A 289 -10.82 -15.60 -16.86
C LYS A 289 -11.38 -17.00 -16.57
N THR A 290 -10.58 -17.89 -15.99
CA THR A 290 -11.06 -19.25 -15.62
C THR A 290 -12.11 -19.24 -14.51
N HIS A 291 -12.12 -18.22 -13.65
CA HIS A 291 -13.14 -18.03 -12.62
C HIS A 291 -14.45 -17.47 -13.16
N PHE A 292 -14.48 -16.94 -14.39
CA PHE A 292 -15.64 -16.33 -15.02
C PHE A 292 -15.95 -16.96 -16.39
N PRO A 293 -16.29 -18.26 -16.45
CA PRO A 293 -16.40 -19.00 -17.73
C PRO A 293 -17.52 -18.54 -18.66
N ARG A 294 -18.40 -17.64 -18.21
CA ARG A 294 -19.53 -17.11 -18.99
C ARG A 294 -19.25 -15.75 -19.65
N ILE A 295 -18.05 -15.19 -19.50
CA ILE A 295 -17.69 -13.96 -20.21
C ILE A 295 -17.35 -14.27 -21.67
N PRO A 296 -17.72 -13.39 -22.63
CA PRO A 296 -17.37 -13.58 -24.03
C PRO A 296 -15.86 -13.72 -24.24
N GLY A 297 -15.44 -14.68 -25.05
CA GLY A 297 -14.05 -14.86 -25.47
C GLY A 297 -13.84 -14.37 -26.90
N PHE A 298 -12.77 -13.60 -27.13
CA PHE A 298 -12.37 -13.18 -28.47
C PHE A 298 -11.31 -14.14 -29.02
N THR A 299 -11.56 -14.70 -30.21
CA THR A 299 -10.67 -15.65 -30.90
C THR A 299 -9.69 -14.97 -31.86
N SER A 300 -9.98 -13.72 -32.26
CA SER A 300 -9.17 -12.95 -33.22
C SER A 300 -9.01 -11.51 -32.73
N ALA A 301 -8.15 -11.31 -31.73
CA ALA A 301 -7.64 -9.98 -31.41
C ALA A 301 -6.25 -9.86 -32.04
N SER A 302 -6.07 -8.85 -32.91
CA SER A 302 -4.74 -8.50 -33.44
C SER A 302 -3.80 -8.22 -32.26
N LEU A 303 -2.71 -8.98 -32.18
CA LEU A 303 -1.63 -8.86 -31.18
C LEU A 303 -0.77 -7.58 -31.34
N GLY A 304 -1.18 -6.64 -32.19
CA GLY A 304 -0.60 -5.29 -32.23
C GLY A 304 -0.78 -4.55 -30.89
N GLY A 305 0.04 -3.52 -30.64
CA GLY A 305 0.11 -2.80 -29.36
C GLY A 305 -1.23 -2.64 -28.65
N THR A 306 -1.31 -3.08 -27.40
CA THR A 306 -2.55 -3.04 -26.62
C THR A 306 -2.91 -1.59 -26.32
N LEU A 307 -4.03 -1.12 -26.88
CA LEU A 307 -4.60 0.17 -26.55
C LEU A 307 -5.07 0.14 -25.08
N LEU A 308 -4.37 0.85 -24.21
CA LEU A 308 -4.72 0.92 -22.79
C LEU A 308 -5.77 2.00 -22.50
N MET A 309 -5.76 3.11 -23.22
CA MET A 309 -6.59 4.27 -22.91
C MET A 309 -6.80 5.13 -24.15
N THR A 310 -7.97 5.78 -24.25
CA THR A 310 -8.29 6.77 -25.28
C THR A 310 -8.68 8.10 -24.62
N LEU A 311 -7.99 9.18 -24.98
CA LEU A 311 -8.25 10.53 -24.47
C LEU A 311 -9.06 11.32 -25.51
N ASN A 312 -10.27 11.73 -25.17
CA ASN A 312 -11.19 12.38 -26.10
C ASN A 312 -11.07 13.91 -26.06
N VAL A 313 -10.36 14.48 -27.03
CA VAL A 313 -10.11 15.95 -27.12
C VAL A 313 -11.19 16.68 -27.94
N ASN A 314 -12.10 15.95 -28.61
CA ASN A 314 -13.21 16.48 -29.43
C ASN A 314 -12.80 17.54 -30.48
N SER A 315 -11.53 17.54 -30.87
CA SER A 315 -10.92 18.44 -31.86
C SER A 315 -9.63 17.80 -32.37
N GLY A 316 -9.11 18.29 -33.50
CA GLY A 316 -7.82 17.82 -34.03
C GLY A 316 -6.69 18.15 -33.05
N VAL A 317 -5.96 17.13 -32.59
CA VAL A 317 -4.79 17.31 -31.72
C VAL A 317 -3.59 17.68 -32.58
N ASN A 318 -2.95 18.81 -32.26
CA ASN A 318 -1.77 19.32 -32.97
C ASN A 318 -0.46 18.99 -32.24
N ALA A 319 -0.51 18.81 -30.91
CA ALA A 319 0.66 18.52 -30.08
C ALA A 319 0.28 17.68 -28.85
N VAL A 320 1.20 16.81 -28.41
CA VAL A 320 1.09 16.03 -27.18
C VAL A 320 2.43 16.08 -26.45
N ALA A 321 2.41 16.23 -25.13
CA ALA A 321 3.57 16.11 -24.27
C ALA A 321 3.23 15.27 -23.03
N VAL A 322 4.22 14.57 -22.49
CA VAL A 322 4.11 13.86 -21.21
C VAL A 322 4.92 14.63 -20.18
N SER A 323 4.38 14.81 -18.97
CA SER A 323 5.09 15.47 -17.89
C SER A 323 6.37 14.70 -17.51
N PRO A 324 7.44 15.36 -17.04
CA PRO A 324 8.68 14.67 -16.66
C PRO A 324 8.51 13.58 -15.59
N ASN A 325 7.49 13.72 -14.74
CA ASN A 325 7.14 12.72 -13.73
C ASN A 325 6.24 11.59 -14.26
N GLY A 326 5.86 11.61 -15.54
CA GLY A 326 5.02 10.59 -16.18
C GLY A 326 3.58 10.50 -15.69
N LYS A 327 3.12 11.47 -14.88
CA LYS A 327 1.77 11.45 -14.27
C LYS A 327 0.71 12.15 -15.11
N GLN A 328 1.13 13.03 -16.03
CA GLN A 328 0.21 13.86 -16.80
C GLN A 328 0.53 13.80 -18.29
N ILE A 329 -0.51 13.80 -19.10
CA ILE A 329 -0.44 14.05 -20.54
C ILE A 329 -0.99 15.45 -20.78
N ILE A 330 -0.36 16.21 -21.67
CA ILE A 330 -0.79 17.54 -22.09
C ILE A 330 -1.11 17.46 -23.57
N SER A 331 -2.30 17.88 -23.98
CA SER A 331 -2.69 17.95 -25.39
C SER A 331 -3.00 19.38 -25.80
N GLY A 332 -2.49 19.79 -26.98
CA GLY A 332 -2.83 21.05 -27.63
C GLY A 332 -3.68 20.80 -28.87
N SER A 333 -4.85 21.43 -28.96
CA SER A 333 -5.85 21.15 -30.00
C SER A 333 -6.18 22.35 -30.89
N LYS A 334 -6.78 22.06 -32.07
CA LYS A 334 -7.23 23.05 -33.05
C LYS A 334 -8.34 23.98 -32.52
N ASP A 335 -9.03 23.58 -31.46
CA ASP A 335 -10.00 24.42 -30.74
C ASP A 335 -9.35 25.53 -29.90
N LYS A 336 -8.01 25.67 -29.95
CA LYS A 336 -7.18 26.62 -29.20
C LYS A 336 -7.13 26.34 -27.69
N SER A 337 -7.56 25.16 -27.25
CA SER A 337 -7.41 24.72 -25.87
C SER A 337 -6.11 23.93 -25.66
N VAL A 338 -5.64 23.94 -24.41
CA VAL A 338 -4.67 22.99 -23.88
C VAL A 338 -5.38 22.24 -22.76
N ARG A 339 -5.36 20.90 -22.82
CA ARG A 339 -5.95 20.03 -21.81
C ARG A 339 -4.88 19.22 -21.10
N VAL A 340 -5.06 19.00 -19.81
CA VAL A 340 -4.18 18.17 -18.99
C VAL A 340 -4.97 16.93 -18.58
N TRP A 341 -4.33 15.76 -18.67
CA TRP A 341 -4.96 14.47 -18.43
C TRP A 341 -4.17 13.72 -17.38
N ASP A 342 -4.86 13.05 -16.46
CA ASP A 342 -4.26 12.09 -15.56
C ASP A 342 -3.91 10.80 -16.31
N VAL A 343 -2.65 10.37 -16.26
CA VAL A 343 -2.17 9.17 -16.99
C VAL A 343 -2.79 7.88 -16.48
N SER A 344 -3.18 7.82 -15.21
CA SER A 344 -3.68 6.61 -14.57
C SER A 344 -5.18 6.42 -14.75
N THR A 345 -5.95 7.51 -14.91
CA THR A 345 -7.41 7.45 -15.06
C THR A 345 -7.92 7.91 -16.41
N GLY A 346 -7.15 8.70 -17.15
CA GLY A 346 -7.60 9.35 -18.38
C GLY A 346 -8.56 10.50 -18.16
N ASP A 347 -8.75 10.93 -16.90
CA ASP A 347 -9.60 12.06 -16.55
C ASP A 347 -8.89 13.38 -16.95
N GLU A 348 -9.67 14.35 -17.43
CA GLU A 348 -9.20 15.73 -17.65
C GLU A 348 -9.06 16.44 -16.28
N LEU A 349 -7.95 17.17 -16.06
CA LEU A 349 -7.56 17.82 -14.80
C LEU A 349 -7.86 19.31 -14.75
#